data_AF-A0A8I1MSX6-F1
#
_entry.id   AF-A0A8I1MSX6-F1
#
_cell.length_a   1.000
_cell.length_b   1.000
_cell.length_c   1.000
_cell.angle_alpha   90.00
_cell.angle_beta   90.00
_cell.angle_gamma   90.00
#
_symmetry.space_group_name_H-M   'P 1'
#
loop_
_entity.id
_entity.type
_entity.pdbx_description
1 polymer ?
#
loop_
_entity_poly.entity_id
_entity_poly.type
_entity_poly.pdbx_seq_one_letter_code
_entity_poly.pdbx_strand_id
1 'polypeptide(L)'
;MKTSSLSGIIALAMLACSVGLGWADDVSLGATHDPASGREEHFMVSESVVRAAPAWTPGKKRLPLEMSEAIEQARRQGERDHAGKLGDLRSVLFMKRGTKYGDVWAYSVNFRLAGDPTFGASYVVLLDGTVVSPNREAR
;
A
#
# COMPACT_ATOMS: atom_id res chain seq x y z
N MET A 1 -30.16 -15.76 44.62
CA MET A 1 -29.20 -15.06 45.50
C MET A 1 -28.04 -16.02 45.72
N LYS A 2 -26.77 -15.78 45.40
CA LYS A 2 -25.97 -14.55 45.37
C LYS A 2 -24.83 -14.79 44.36
N THR A 3 -24.57 -13.81 43.51
CA THR A 3 -23.38 -13.67 42.65
C THR A 3 -22.17 -13.22 43.49
N SER A 4 -20.95 -13.59 43.06
CA SER A 4 -19.64 -12.90 43.25
C SER A 4 -18.57 -13.87 42.69
N SER A 5 -18.07 -13.74 41.46
CA SER A 5 -17.13 -12.72 40.93
C SER A 5 -15.85 -12.58 41.75
N LEU A 6 -14.73 -13.03 41.18
CA LEU A 6 -13.38 -12.56 41.50
C LEU A 6 -12.53 -12.67 40.24
N SER A 7 -12.41 -11.52 39.58
CA SER A 7 -11.42 -11.23 38.54
C SER A 7 -10.00 -11.34 39.12
N GLY A 8 -9.09 -11.97 38.38
CA GLY A 8 -7.67 -12.04 38.70
C GLY A 8 -6.84 -12.21 37.42
N ILE A 9 -6.09 -11.17 37.10
CA ILE A 9 -5.31 -10.88 35.89
C ILE A 9 -4.04 -11.75 35.81
N ILE A 10 -3.70 -12.28 34.61
CA ILE A 10 -2.30 -12.29 34.10
C ILE A 10 -2.33 -12.13 32.57
N ALA A 11 -1.68 -11.05 32.10
CA ALA A 11 -1.33 -10.79 30.72
C ALA A 11 0.06 -11.36 30.37
N LEU A 12 0.43 -11.26 29.09
CA LEU A 12 1.74 -11.57 28.45
C LEU A 12 2.03 -13.07 28.20
N ALA A 13 2.64 -13.49 27.09
CA ALA A 13 3.18 -12.81 25.91
C ALA A 13 3.35 -13.86 24.80
N MET A 14 3.40 -13.37 23.56
CA MET A 14 3.67 -14.10 22.32
C MET A 14 5.03 -14.82 22.30
N LEU A 15 5.12 -15.91 21.53
CA LEU A 15 6.21 -16.17 20.55
C LEU A 15 5.77 -17.40 19.72
N ALA A 16 5.21 -17.21 18.52
CA ALA A 16 5.91 -17.18 17.23
C ALA A 16 6.58 -18.53 16.84
N CYS A 17 5.89 -19.28 15.99
CA CYS A 17 6.50 -20.23 15.05
C CYS A 17 5.78 -20.11 13.71
N SER A 18 5.94 -18.96 13.05
CA SER A 18 5.59 -18.79 11.63
C SER A 18 6.87 -18.81 10.81
N VAL A 19 7.57 -19.94 10.84
CA VAL A 19 8.76 -20.15 10.02
C VAL A 19 8.28 -20.71 8.68
N GLY A 20 8.11 -19.82 7.69
CA GLY A 20 7.86 -20.17 6.29
C GLY A 20 6.44 -19.88 5.78
N LEU A 21 6.09 -18.61 5.57
CA LEU A 21 4.92 -18.23 4.74
C LEU A 21 5.32 -17.02 3.89
N GLY A 22 6.17 -17.29 2.92
CA GLY A 22 6.54 -16.33 1.91
C GLY A 22 5.76 -16.59 0.62
N TRP A 23 5.06 -15.55 0.14
CA TRP A 23 4.99 -15.17 -1.29
C TRP A 23 4.20 -16.02 -2.30
N ALA A 24 3.34 -16.97 -1.91
CA ALA A 24 2.56 -17.73 -2.90
C ALA A 24 1.39 -16.93 -3.52
N ASP A 25 0.85 -15.95 -2.79
CA ASP A 25 -0.43 -15.30 -3.12
C ASP A 25 -0.32 -13.80 -3.39
N ASP A 26 0.91 -13.26 -3.49
CA ASP A 26 1.10 -11.86 -3.84
C ASP A 26 0.83 -11.62 -5.34
N VAL A 27 0.27 -10.46 -5.63
CA VAL A 27 -0.02 -10.00 -6.99
C VAL A 27 0.65 -8.66 -7.23
N SER A 28 1.13 -8.48 -8.46
CA SER A 28 1.70 -7.22 -8.91
C SER A 28 0.59 -6.26 -9.31
N LEU A 29 0.59 -5.06 -8.75
CA LEU A 29 -0.24 -3.93 -9.18
C LEU A 29 0.47 -3.07 -10.24
N GLY A 30 1.63 -3.52 -10.72
CA GLY A 30 2.49 -2.82 -11.66
C GLY A 30 3.91 -2.70 -11.13
N ALA A 31 4.69 -1.90 -11.84
CA ALA A 31 6.07 -1.62 -11.47
C ALA A 31 6.44 -0.18 -11.77
N THR A 32 7.52 0.26 -11.12
CA THR A 32 8.22 1.49 -11.43
C THR A 32 9.67 1.16 -11.73
N HIS A 33 10.30 1.94 -12.60
CA HIS A 33 11.73 1.81 -12.83
C HIS A 33 12.46 2.71 -11.86
N ASP A 34 13.41 2.17 -11.09
CA ASP A 34 14.35 2.95 -10.32
C ASP A 34 15.57 3.26 -11.20
N PRO A 35 15.73 4.51 -11.67
CA PRO A 35 16.88 4.87 -12.49
C PRO A 35 18.21 4.85 -11.72
N ALA A 36 18.21 4.80 -10.37
CA ALA A 36 19.43 4.79 -9.56
C ALA A 36 20.11 3.42 -9.64
N SER A 37 19.31 2.38 -9.40
CA SER A 37 19.75 1.00 -9.46
C SER A 37 19.59 0.38 -10.85
N GLY A 38 18.84 1.04 -11.75
CA GLY A 38 18.41 0.49 -13.04
C GLY A 38 17.42 -0.66 -12.90
N ARG A 39 16.88 -0.90 -11.70
CA ARG A 39 15.99 -2.03 -11.40
C ARG A 39 14.53 -1.67 -11.58
N GLU A 40 13.73 -2.69 -11.84
CA GLU A 40 12.29 -2.59 -11.80
C GLU A 40 11.82 -2.92 -10.37
N GLU A 41 11.13 -1.99 -9.73
CA GLU A 41 10.52 -2.18 -8.42
C GLU A 41 9.03 -2.47 -8.59
N HIS A 42 8.58 -3.61 -8.09
CA HIS A 42 7.19 -4.04 -8.24
C HIS A 42 6.33 -3.65 -7.05
N PHE A 43 5.09 -3.24 -7.32
CA PHE A 43 4.07 -3.03 -6.29
C PHE A 43 3.40 -4.36 -5.99
N MET A 44 3.91 -5.07 -4.99
CA MET A 44 3.39 -6.38 -4.59
C MET A 44 2.38 -6.22 -3.46
N VAL A 45 1.25 -6.90 -3.57
CA VAL A 45 0.20 -6.91 -2.55
C VAL A 45 -0.41 -8.29 -2.44
N SER A 46 -0.81 -8.70 -1.23
CA SER A 46 -1.45 -10.00 -1.04
C SER A 46 -2.84 -10.11 -1.69
N GLU A 47 -3.22 -11.32 -2.06
CA GLU A 47 -4.57 -11.66 -2.54
C GLU A 47 -5.69 -11.13 -1.62
N SER A 48 -5.54 -11.28 -0.31
CA SER A 48 -6.59 -10.93 0.66
C SER A 48 -6.89 -9.43 0.63
N VAL A 49 -5.86 -8.60 0.44
CA VAL A 49 -6.01 -7.15 0.28
C VAL A 49 -6.72 -6.82 -1.03
N VAL A 50 -6.35 -7.49 -2.13
CA VAL A 50 -7.04 -7.30 -3.43
C VAL A 50 -8.51 -7.68 -3.37
N ARG A 51 -8.85 -8.77 -2.69
CA ARG A 51 -10.24 -9.20 -2.52
C ARG A 51 -11.05 -8.32 -1.57
N ALA A 52 -10.39 -7.71 -0.59
CA ALA A 52 -11.02 -6.78 0.34
C ALA A 52 -11.21 -5.37 -0.25
N ALA A 53 -10.47 -5.03 -1.32
CA ALA A 53 -10.53 -3.72 -1.93
C ALA A 53 -11.95 -3.39 -2.45
N PRO A 54 -12.44 -2.15 -2.24
CA PRO A 54 -13.77 -1.75 -2.68
C PRO A 54 -14.02 -1.94 -4.18
N ALA A 55 -15.11 -2.63 -4.52
CA ALA A 55 -15.52 -2.81 -5.90
C ALA A 55 -16.08 -1.50 -6.50
N TRP A 56 -15.27 -0.84 -7.32
CA TRP A 56 -15.67 0.36 -8.06
C TRP A 56 -15.56 0.17 -9.58
N THR A 57 -16.40 0.89 -10.33
CA THR A 57 -16.38 0.90 -11.79
C THR A 57 -16.71 2.31 -12.30
N PRO A 58 -16.21 2.71 -13.47
CA PRO A 58 -16.56 3.97 -14.11
C PRO A 58 -18.09 4.13 -14.21
N GLY A 59 -18.60 5.31 -13.86
CA GLY A 59 -20.03 5.61 -13.87
C GLY A 59 -20.75 5.45 -12.52
N LYS A 60 -20.11 4.88 -11.49
CA LYS A 60 -20.64 5.00 -10.11
C LYS A 60 -20.47 6.43 -9.60
N LYS A 61 -21.52 6.99 -8.97
CA LYS A 61 -21.60 8.41 -8.60
C LYS A 61 -20.57 8.89 -7.58
N ARG A 62 -20.06 8.01 -6.70
CA ARG A 62 -19.11 8.38 -5.64
C ARG A 62 -17.96 7.38 -5.58
N LEU A 63 -16.74 7.90 -5.45
CA LEU A 63 -15.55 7.11 -5.20
C LEU A 63 -15.48 6.75 -3.71
N PRO A 64 -15.04 5.52 -3.35
CA PRO A 64 -14.87 5.14 -1.95
C PRO A 64 -13.77 5.94 -1.25
N LEU A 65 -12.78 6.41 -2.01
CA LEU A 65 -11.67 7.25 -1.56
C LEU A 65 -11.50 8.42 -2.53
N GLU A 66 -11.46 9.63 -2.01
CA GLU A 66 -11.21 10.82 -2.80
C GLU A 66 -9.71 10.97 -3.12
N MET A 67 -9.40 11.58 -4.27
CA MET A 67 -8.02 11.73 -4.72
C MET A 67 -7.13 12.52 -3.73
N SER A 68 -7.67 13.54 -3.07
CA SER A 68 -6.93 14.30 -2.06
C SER A 68 -6.52 13.45 -0.87
N GLU A 69 -7.40 12.53 -0.44
CA GLU A 69 -7.14 11.62 0.65
C GLU A 69 -6.09 10.57 0.27
N ALA A 70 -6.15 10.05 -0.96
CA ALA A 70 -5.14 9.16 -1.50
C ALA A 70 -3.73 9.82 -1.54
N ILE A 71 -3.66 11.08 -1.95
CA ILE A 71 -2.41 11.86 -1.95
C ILE A 71 -1.86 12.01 -0.53
N GLU A 72 -2.72 12.33 0.44
CA GLU A 72 -2.31 12.52 1.83
C GLU A 72 -1.79 11.21 2.46
N GLN A 73 -2.49 10.09 2.21
CA GLN A 73 -2.05 8.77 2.67
C GLN A 73 -0.71 8.38 2.05
N ALA A 74 -0.54 8.57 0.74
CA ALA A 74 0.72 8.32 0.06
C ALA A 74 1.85 9.22 0.59
N ARG A 75 1.57 10.50 0.87
CA ARG A 75 2.52 11.44 1.46
C ARG A 75 2.98 10.97 2.83
N ARG A 76 2.05 10.61 3.72
CA ARG A 76 2.37 10.08 5.06
C ARG A 76 3.20 8.79 4.99
N GLN A 77 2.97 7.94 3.98
CA GLN A 77 3.82 6.77 3.78
C GLN A 77 5.20 7.16 3.27
N GLY A 78 5.30 8.04 2.28
CA GLY A 78 6.59 8.43 1.73
C GLY A 78 7.48 9.23 2.68
N GLU A 79 6.89 10.03 3.57
CA GLU A 79 7.63 10.68 4.66
C GLU A 79 8.27 9.66 5.61
N ARG A 80 7.60 8.53 5.87
CA ARG A 80 8.13 7.41 6.65
C ARG A 80 9.22 6.65 5.88
N ASP A 81 8.96 6.29 4.63
CA ASP A 81 9.88 5.48 3.82
C ASP A 81 11.17 6.22 3.44
N HIS A 82 11.13 7.56 3.37
CA HIS A 82 12.25 8.40 2.94
C HIS A 82 12.78 9.35 4.02
N ALA A 83 12.41 9.13 5.29
CA ALA A 83 12.88 9.90 6.45
C ALA A 83 12.80 11.44 6.23
N GLY A 84 11.64 11.91 5.74
CA GLY A 84 11.38 13.34 5.51
C GLY A 84 12.01 13.94 4.25
N LYS A 85 12.68 13.15 3.40
CA LYS A 85 13.19 13.61 2.09
C LYS A 85 12.14 13.58 0.97
N LEU A 86 10.87 13.42 1.31
CA LEU A 86 9.78 13.46 0.34
C LEU A 86 9.54 14.91 -0.11
N GLY A 87 9.58 15.13 -1.41
CA GLY A 87 9.35 16.44 -2.02
C GLY A 87 7.91 16.65 -2.48
N ASP A 88 7.78 17.49 -3.51
CA ASP A 88 6.48 17.85 -4.06
C ASP A 88 5.81 16.70 -4.81
N LEU A 89 4.48 16.75 -4.87
CA LEU A 89 3.69 15.86 -5.71
C LEU A 89 4.05 16.10 -7.19
N ARG A 90 4.42 15.04 -7.90
CA ARG A 90 4.77 15.06 -9.32
C ARG A 90 3.58 14.74 -10.20
N SER A 91 2.85 13.67 -9.88
CA SER A 91 1.70 13.23 -10.67
C SER A 91 0.80 12.31 -9.86
N VAL A 92 -0.47 12.25 -10.27
CA VAL A 92 -1.46 11.29 -9.79
C VAL A 92 -2.18 10.72 -10.99
N LEU A 93 -2.32 9.40 -11.04
CA LEU A 93 -3.05 8.67 -12.08
C LEU A 93 -4.09 7.79 -11.41
N PHE A 94 -5.35 7.94 -11.79
CA PHE A 94 -6.42 7.01 -11.39
C PHE A 94 -6.55 5.92 -12.45
N MET A 95 -6.40 4.66 -12.05
CA MET A 95 -6.25 3.57 -13.01
C MET A 95 -6.84 2.24 -12.55
N LYS A 96 -7.16 1.42 -13.54
CA LYS A 96 -7.57 0.03 -13.39
C LYS A 96 -6.34 -0.87 -13.53
N ARG A 97 -6.15 -1.79 -12.58
CA ARG A 97 -5.11 -2.83 -12.61
C ARG A 97 -5.79 -4.19 -12.65
N GLY A 98 -5.55 -4.93 -13.72
CA GLY A 98 -5.99 -6.32 -13.82
C GLY A 98 -5.08 -7.21 -12.99
N THR A 99 -5.65 -8.06 -12.14
CA THR A 99 -4.93 -9.07 -11.36
C THR A 99 -5.51 -10.45 -11.65
N LYS A 100 -4.82 -11.53 -11.23
CA LYS A 100 -5.37 -12.90 -11.31
C LYS A 100 -6.67 -13.09 -10.52
N TYR A 101 -7.00 -12.18 -9.59
CA TYR A 101 -8.17 -12.26 -8.71
C TYR A 101 -9.26 -11.24 -9.04
N GLY A 102 -9.09 -10.48 -10.12
CA GLY A 102 -10.03 -9.47 -10.56
C GLY A 102 -9.39 -8.11 -10.74
N ASP A 103 -10.20 -7.18 -11.19
CA ASP A 103 -9.78 -5.82 -11.46
C ASP A 103 -9.85 -4.98 -10.19
N VAL A 104 -8.78 -4.23 -9.92
CA VAL A 104 -8.72 -3.27 -8.82
C VAL A 104 -8.57 -1.87 -9.39
N TRP A 105 -9.32 -0.92 -8.84
CA TRP A 105 -9.10 0.50 -9.10
C TRP A 105 -8.24 1.09 -8.00
N ALA A 106 -7.27 1.92 -8.40
CA ALA A 106 -6.30 2.51 -7.49
C ALA A 106 -5.78 3.84 -8.03
N TYR A 107 -5.17 4.62 -7.15
CA TYR A 107 -4.36 5.77 -7.50
C TYR A 107 -2.89 5.36 -7.56
N SER A 108 -2.18 5.73 -8.61
CA SER A 108 -0.72 5.82 -8.60
C SER A 108 -0.33 7.24 -8.26
N VAL A 109 0.39 7.43 -7.16
CA VAL A 109 0.81 8.73 -6.64
C VAL A 109 2.33 8.81 -6.67
N ASN A 110 2.87 9.84 -7.30
CA ASN A 110 4.31 10.00 -7.50
C ASN A 110 4.77 11.32 -6.91
N PHE A 111 5.80 11.28 -6.08
CA PHE A 111 6.45 12.44 -5.47
C PHE A 111 7.87 12.59 -6.00
N ARG A 112 8.40 13.82 -5.96
CA ARG A 112 9.83 14.05 -6.08
C ARG A 112 10.54 13.67 -4.79
N LEU A 113 11.84 13.41 -4.86
CA LEU A 113 12.70 13.32 -3.67
C LEU A 113 13.57 14.56 -3.56
N ALA A 114 13.75 15.04 -2.33
CA ALA A 114 14.58 16.21 -2.05
C ALA A 114 16.03 15.93 -2.44
N GLY A 115 16.60 16.82 -3.27
CA GLY A 115 17.98 16.73 -3.72
C GLY A 115 18.21 15.86 -4.96
N ASP A 116 17.17 15.24 -5.54
CA ASP A 116 17.32 14.46 -6.77
C ASP A 116 16.20 14.72 -7.81
N PRO A 117 16.52 15.28 -8.99
CA PRO A 117 15.53 15.51 -10.05
C PRO A 117 15.15 14.24 -10.82
N THR A 118 15.92 13.16 -10.67
CA THR A 118 15.81 11.89 -11.40
C THR A 118 15.00 10.87 -10.60
N PHE A 119 15.14 10.87 -9.27
CA PHE A 119 14.47 9.91 -8.39
C PHE A 119 13.12 10.45 -7.88
N GLY A 120 12.09 9.62 -8.02
CA GLY A 120 10.76 9.89 -7.49
C GLY A 120 10.26 8.73 -6.65
N ALA A 121 9.53 9.02 -5.58
CA ALA A 121 8.87 8.01 -4.77
C ALA A 121 7.48 7.75 -5.35
N SER A 122 7.21 6.49 -5.70
CA SER A 122 5.97 6.07 -6.34
C SER A 122 5.19 5.18 -5.38
N TYR A 123 3.88 5.37 -5.28
CA TYR A 123 2.99 4.59 -4.42
C TYR A 123 1.74 4.20 -5.17
N VAL A 124 1.18 3.03 -4.85
CA VAL A 124 -0.17 2.65 -5.26
C VAL A 124 -1.10 2.74 -4.05
N VAL A 125 -2.20 3.46 -4.17
CA VAL A 125 -3.21 3.62 -3.12
C VAL A 125 -4.52 3.00 -3.57
N LEU A 126 -4.96 1.95 -2.88
CA LEU A 126 -6.23 1.29 -3.13
C LEU A 126 -7.39 2.15 -2.64
N LEU A 127 -8.60 1.87 -3.13
CA LEU A 127 -9.79 2.67 -2.79
C LEU A 127 -10.30 2.50 -1.35
N ASP A 128 -9.72 1.63 -0.54
CA ASP A 128 -9.91 1.59 0.92
C ASP A 128 -8.89 2.44 1.69
N GLY A 129 -7.92 3.04 0.98
CA GLY A 129 -6.83 3.80 1.55
C GLY A 129 -5.58 2.99 1.90
N THR A 130 -5.52 1.72 1.52
CA THR A 130 -4.31 0.91 1.67
C THR A 130 -3.21 1.45 0.75
N VAL A 131 -2.06 1.81 1.32
CA VAL A 131 -0.88 2.26 0.56
C VAL A 131 0.07 1.08 0.34
N VAL A 132 0.41 0.83 -0.92
CA VAL A 132 1.36 -0.18 -1.37
C VAL A 132 2.63 0.52 -1.84
N SER A 133 3.72 0.32 -1.09
CA SER A 133 5.06 0.78 -1.44
C SER A 133 5.72 -0.17 -2.44
N PRO A 134 6.64 0.31 -3.29
CA PRO A 134 7.36 -0.53 -4.21
C PRO A 134 8.34 -1.44 -3.44
N ASN A 135 8.36 -2.72 -3.79
CA ASN A 135 9.25 -3.69 -3.16
C ASN A 135 10.67 -3.54 -3.74
N ARG A 136 11.60 -3.04 -2.92
CA ARG A 136 13.01 -2.85 -3.30
C ARG A 136 13.82 -4.14 -3.35
N GLU A 137 13.23 -5.26 -2.92
CA GLU A 137 13.91 -6.56 -2.81
C GLU A 137 13.61 -7.52 -3.97
N ALA A 138 12.96 -7.10 -5.06
CA ALA A 138 12.74 -7.96 -6.21
C ALA A 138 14.10 -8.44 -6.78
N ARG A 139 14.44 -9.70 -6.49
CA ARG A 139 15.69 -10.38 -6.82
C ARG A 139 15.69 -10.93 -8.22
#